data_AF-A0A8S3A9D1-F1
#
_entry.id   AF-A0A8S3A9D1-F1
#
_cell.length_a   1.000
_cell.length_b   1.000
_cell.length_c   1.000
_cell.angle_alpha   90.00
_cell.angle_beta   90.00
_cell.angle_gamma   90.00
#
_symmetry.space_group_name_H-M   'P 1'
#
loop_
_entity.id
_entity.type
_entity.pdbx_description
1 polymer ?
#
loop_
_entity_poly.entity_id
_entity_poly.type
_entity_poly.pdbx_seq_one_letter_code
_entity_poly.pdbx_strand_id
1 'polypeptide(L)' 'MPIVSLEVAVEPLMSLLPSIQTYVRLSKQKCENPADGLTQDESASIMLCTMRWQPLDQC' A
#
# COMPACT_ATOMS: atom_id res chain seq x y z
N MET A 1 14.24 6.05 12.29
CA MET A 1 13.66 6.31 10.96
C MET A 1 12.37 7.06 11.18
N PRO A 2 12.14 8.22 10.54
CA PRO A 2 10.85 8.88 10.62
C PRO A 2 9.78 7.99 9.99
N ILE A 3 8.61 7.91 10.61
CA ILE A 3 7.44 7.32 9.97
C ILE A 3 7.03 8.29 8.87
N VAL A 4 7.17 7.84 7.62
CA VAL A 4 6.73 8.57 6.43
C VAL A 4 5.37 8.05 5.99
N SER A 5 4.68 8.77 5.10
CA SER A 5 3.44 8.24 4.53
C SER A 5 3.70 7.01 3.69
N LEU A 6 2.66 6.18 3.52
CA LEU A 6 2.75 4.98 2.71
C LEU A 6 3.14 5.29 1.25
N GLU A 7 2.74 6.43 0.69
CA GLU A 7 3.16 6.87 -0.65
C GLU A 7 4.67 7.05 -0.75
N VAL A 8 5.27 7.78 0.20
CA VAL A 8 6.71 8.04 0.23
C VAL A 8 7.47 6.73 0.45
N ALA A 9 6.94 5.84 1.30
CA ALA A 9 7.55 4.55 1.55
C ALA A 9 7.64 3.66 0.30
N VAL A 10 6.69 3.77 -0.64
CA VAL A 10 6.68 2.94 -1.86
C VAL A 10 7.38 3.57 -3.07
N GLU A 11 7.81 4.83 -3.00
CA GLU A 11 8.51 5.49 -4.11
C GLU A 11 9.68 4.66 -4.68
N PRO A 12 10.57 4.06 -3.85
CA PRO A 12 11.68 3.26 -4.36
C PRO A 12 11.24 2.00 -5.11
N LEU A 13 10.00 1.54 -4.88
CA LEU A 13 9.45 0.30 -5.44
C LEU A 13 8.72 0.53 -6.77
N MET A 14 8.43 1.78 -7.15
CA MET A 14 7.65 2.10 -8.35
C MET A 14 8.31 1.62 -9.64
N SER A 15 9.64 1.53 -9.67
CA SER A 15 10.39 1.01 -10.83
C SER A 15 10.22 -0.49 -11.05
N LEU A 16 10.03 -1.25 -9.96
CA LEU A 16 9.84 -2.71 -9.98
C LEU A 16 8.37 -3.10 -10.06
N LEU A 17 7.51 -2.31 -9.42
CA LEU A 17 6.07 -2.56 -9.30
C LEU A 17 5.31 -1.32 -9.81
N PRO A 18 5.13 -1.16 -11.14
CA PRO A 18 4.50 0.04 -11.71
C PRO A 18 3.08 0.30 -11.20
N SER A 19 2.38 -0.75 -10.78
CA SER A 19 1.01 -0.68 -10.25
C SER A 19 0.96 -0.43 -8.73
N ILE A 20 2.09 -0.29 -8.03
CA ILE A 20 2.12 -0.15 -6.57
C ILE A 20 1.33 1.07 -6.08
N GLN A 21 1.36 2.18 -6.80
CA GLN A 21 0.58 3.38 -6.43
C GLN A 21 -0.94 3.12 -6.46
N THR A 22 -1.41 2.36 -7.45
CA THR A 22 -2.82 1.95 -7.53
C THR A 22 -3.21 1.11 -6.32
N TYR A 23 -2.33 0.19 -5.92
CA TYR A 23 -2.51 -0.69 -4.77
C TYR A 23 -2.42 0.05 -3.44
N VAL A 24 -1.53 1.03 -3.30
CA VAL A 24 -1.51 1.95 -2.15
C VAL A 24 -2.84 2.69 -2.04
N ARG A 25 -3.31 3.30 -3.14
CA ARG A 25 -4.60 4.01 -3.14
C ARG A 25 -5.76 3.08 -2.77
N LEU A 26 -5.80 1.88 -3.33
CA LEU A 26 -6.84 0.88 -3.02
C LEU A 26 -6.80 0.47 -1.54
N SER A 27 -5.61 0.21 -1.02
CA SER A 27 -5.43 -0.17 0.39
C SER A 27 -5.87 0.95 1.33
N LYS A 28 -5.51 2.21 1.06
CA LYS A 28 -5.96 3.37 1.84
C LYS A 28 -7.47 3.57 1.82
N GLN A 29 -8.09 3.43 0.65
CA GLN A 29 -9.55 3.52 0.52
C GLN A 29 -10.26 2.44 1.34
N LYS A 30 -9.72 1.22 1.38
CA LYS A 30 -10.28 0.13 2.17
C LYS A 30 -9.98 0.26 3.68
N CYS A 31 -9.00 1.06 4.05
CA CYS A 31 -8.58 1.31 5.43
C CYS A 31 -8.96 2.71 5.93
N GLU A 32 -9.99 3.36 5.36
CA GLU A 32 -10.43 4.70 5.77
C GLU A 32 -10.88 4.76 7.24
N ASN A 33 -11.40 3.65 7.77
CA ASN A 33 -11.77 3.50 9.18
C ASN A 33 -10.96 2.35 9.81
N PRO A 34 -9.68 2.59 10.18
CA PRO A 34 -8.80 1.57 10.72
C PRO A 34 -9.22 1.14 12.14
N ALA A 35 -8.98 -0.13 12.48
CA ALA A 35 -9.25 -0.71 13.80
C ALA A 35 -8.01 -0.63 14.71
N ASP A 36 -8.18 -1.02 15.98
CA ASP A 36 -7.08 -1.25 16.93
C ASP A 36 -6.16 -0.06 17.19
N GLY A 37 -6.64 1.16 16.96
CA GLY A 37 -5.87 2.39 17.15
C GLY A 37 -4.79 2.62 16.08
N LEU A 38 -4.80 1.84 14.99
CA LEU A 38 -3.89 2.02 13.87
C LEU A 38 -4.22 3.30 13.10
N THR A 39 -3.19 3.92 12.56
CA THR A 39 -3.36 4.93 11.52
C THR A 39 -3.83 4.28 10.21
N GLN A 40 -4.40 5.09 9.33
CA GLN A 40 -4.79 4.66 7.99
C GLN A 40 -3.58 4.10 7.22
N ASP A 41 -2.41 4.71 7.35
CA ASP A 41 -1.19 4.29 6.64
C ASP A 41 -0.66 2.96 7.17
N GLU A 42 -0.71 2.73 8.48
CA GLU A 42 -0.33 1.44 9.09
C GLU A 42 -1.28 0.33 8.61
N SER A 43 -2.59 0.54 8.70
CA SER A 43 -3.58 -0.43 8.23
C SER A 43 -3.48 -0.70 6.74
N ALA A 44 -3.31 0.36 5.94
CA ALA A 44 -3.11 0.26 4.49
C ALA A 44 -1.82 -0.50 4.16
N SER A 45 -0.74 -0.33 4.93
CA SER A 45 0.51 -1.07 4.73
C SER A 45 0.35 -2.57 4.99
N ILE A 46 -0.39 -2.95 6.04
CA ILE A 46 -0.73 -4.35 6.33
C ILE A 46 -1.57 -4.93 5.19
N MET A 47 -2.59 -4.19 4.74
CA MET A 47 -3.42 -4.62 3.61
C MET A 47 -2.61 -4.73 2.33
N LEU A 48 -1.73 -3.78 2.04
CA LEU A 48 -0.86 -3.78 0.85
C LEU A 48 -0.01 -5.05 0.79
N CYS A 49 0.51 -5.49 1.94
CA CYS A 49 1.32 -6.70 2.09
C CYS A 49 0.52 -8.01 2.05
N THR A 50 -0.79 -7.98 2.35
CA THR A 50 -1.60 -9.21 2.52
C THR A 50 -2.68 -9.40 1.46
N MET A 51 -3.07 -8.34 0.75
CA MET A 51 -4.06 -8.43 -0.31
C MET A 51 -3.51 -9.15 -1.53
N ARG A 52 -4.41 -9.71 -2.35
CA ARG A 52 -4.02 -10.27 -3.64
C ARG A 52 -3.77 -9.17 -4.66
N TRP A 53 -2.61 -9.24 -5.28
CA TRP A 53 -2.27 -8.40 -6.42
C TRP A 53 -2.70 -9.14 -7.69
N GLN A 54 -3.29 -8.41 -8.63
CA GLN A 54 -3.44 -8.90 -9.99
C GLN A 54 -2.05 -9.19 -10.56
N PRO A 55 -1.87 -10.34 -11.23
CA PRO A 55 -0.61 -10.62 -11.90
C PRO A 55 -0.32 -9.50 -12.89
N LEU A 56 0.93 -9.04 -12.91
CA LEU A 56 1.45 -8.34 -14.07
C LEU A 56 1.48 -9.40 -15.17
N ASP A 57 0.58 -9.32 -16.15
CA ASP A 57 0.56 -10.22 -17.31
C ASP A 57 1.87 -10.07 -18.10
N GLN A 58 2.92 -10.72 -17.61
CA GLN A 58 4.19 -10.93 -18.28
C GLN A 58 4.23 -12.42 -18.64
N CYS A 59 3.52 -12.76 -19.73
CA CYS A 59 3.75 -13.98 -20.50
C CYS A 59 4.71 -13.66 -21.65
#